data_AF-A0A251W8N2-F1
#
_entry.id   AF-A0A251W8N2-F1
#
_cell.length_a   1.000
_cell.length_b   1.000
_cell.length_c   1.000
_cell.angle_alpha   90.00
_cell.angle_beta   90.00
_cell.angle_gamma   90.00
#
_symmetry.space_group_name_H-M   'P 1'
#
loop_
_entity.id
_entity.type
_entity.pdbx_description
1 polymer ?
#
loop_
_entity_poly.entity_id
_entity_poly.type
_entity_poly.pdbx_seq_one_letter_code
_entity_poly.pdbx_strand_id
1 'polypeptide(L)'
;MNFQINRKWVALAAGMAVLASPFIASGVFARPAWNSDSGMQIAQLGEGKGDRIEKLKQELNLSQQQVDQIKQIHQSTRSKIEALLTPEQKAQIKAAAGNGQGRRGGMKAAANLTDAQKAQIKEIMKASREQMKQVLTPEQQAKLQQKMQERRGQKGRKTQGAS
;
A
#
# COMPACT_ATOMS: atom_id res chain seq x y z
N MET A 1 20.59 -11.47 -28.73
CA MET A 1 20.98 -10.42 -27.76
C MET A 1 20.47 -10.84 -26.38
N ASN A 2 21.40 -11.28 -25.52
CA ASN A 2 21.13 -11.77 -24.17
C ASN A 2 21.11 -10.59 -23.18
N PHE A 3 20.02 -10.40 -22.44
CA PHE A 3 19.98 -9.48 -21.31
C PHE A 3 19.92 -10.27 -20.00
N GLN A 4 21.07 -10.44 -19.39
CA GLN A 4 21.18 -10.83 -17.98
C GLN A 4 20.96 -9.59 -17.11
N ILE A 5 19.97 -9.63 -16.21
CA ILE A 5 19.76 -8.58 -15.22
C ILE A 5 20.17 -9.12 -13.84
N ASN A 6 21.27 -8.58 -13.36
CA ASN A 6 21.91 -8.84 -12.09
C ASN A 6 21.00 -8.51 -10.89
N ARG A 7 20.68 -9.51 -10.06
CA ARG A 7 20.04 -9.36 -8.75
C ARG A 7 21.12 -9.24 -7.68
N LYS A 8 21.55 -8.01 -7.35
CA LYS A 8 22.40 -7.78 -6.16
C LYS A 8 21.52 -7.70 -4.92
N TRP A 9 21.52 -8.77 -4.12
CA TRP A 9 21.05 -8.75 -2.74
C TRP A 9 22.18 -8.22 -1.86
N VAL A 10 21.93 -7.14 -1.13
CA VAL A 10 22.81 -6.68 -0.03
C VAL A 10 22.37 -7.43 1.22
N ALA A 11 23.08 -8.51 1.53
CA ALA A 11 23.09 -9.10 2.86
C ALA A 11 24.22 -8.44 3.65
N LEU A 12 23.91 -7.90 4.84
CA LEU A 12 24.92 -7.52 5.81
C LEU A 12 24.70 -8.37 7.06
N ALA A 13 25.49 -9.43 7.12
CA ALA A 13 25.74 -10.23 8.31
C ALA A 13 27.02 -9.69 8.98
N ALA A 14 26.92 -9.39 10.26
CA ALA A 14 28.02 -9.28 11.21
C ALA A 14 27.38 -9.57 12.57
N GLY A 15 27.88 -10.40 13.48
CA GLY A 15 29.12 -11.16 13.61
C GLY A 15 29.12 -11.63 15.07
N MET A 16 29.48 -12.90 15.30
CA MET A 16 29.47 -13.56 16.62
C MET A 16 30.39 -12.92 17.66
N ALA A 17 30.01 -13.01 18.94
CA ALA A 17 30.93 -13.32 20.03
C ALA A 17 30.17 -13.84 21.27
N VAL A 18 30.26 -15.14 21.51
CA VAL A 18 29.94 -15.77 22.80
C VAL A 18 31.21 -15.71 23.64
N LEU A 19 31.16 -15.06 24.80
CA LEU A 19 32.09 -15.33 25.89
C LEU A 19 31.29 -15.48 27.19
N ALA A 20 31.39 -16.67 27.75
CA ALA A 20 30.74 -17.08 28.98
C ALA A 20 31.38 -16.42 30.20
N SER A 21 30.56 -16.02 31.17
CA SER A 21 30.89 -16.09 32.61
C SER A 21 29.59 -16.05 33.44
N PRO A 22 29.45 -16.89 34.48
CA PRO A 22 28.25 -16.98 35.30
C PRO A 22 28.37 -16.07 36.53
N PHE A 23 27.36 -15.25 36.81
CA PHE A 23 27.15 -14.73 38.16
C PHE A 23 25.66 -14.60 38.43
N ILE A 24 25.20 -15.33 39.44
CA ILE A 24 23.88 -15.23 40.04
C ILE A 24 23.93 -14.05 41.01
N ALA A 25 23.09 -13.05 40.79
CA ALA A 25 22.75 -12.06 41.81
C ALA A 25 21.29 -11.65 41.64
N SER A 26 20.51 -11.99 42.67
CA SER A 26 19.10 -11.67 42.82
C SER A 26 18.86 -10.17 42.68
N GLY A 27 18.11 -9.80 41.64
CA GLY A 27 17.57 -8.47 41.46
C GLY A 27 16.32 -8.59 40.62
N VAL A 28 15.16 -8.29 41.23
CA VAL A 28 13.88 -8.14 40.54
C VAL A 28 14.02 -6.98 39.57
N PHE A 29 14.46 -7.26 38.35
CA PHE A 29 14.22 -6.39 37.21
C PHE A 29 12.95 -6.86 36.53
N ALA A 30 11.94 -6.00 36.62
CA ALA A 30 10.71 -6.12 35.86
C ALA A 30 11.06 -6.40 34.39
N ARG A 31 10.72 -7.61 33.94
CA ARG A 31 10.59 -7.87 32.51
C ARG A 31 9.55 -6.86 32.00
N PRO A 32 9.81 -6.06 30.95
CA PRO A 32 8.69 -5.58 30.16
C PRO A 32 8.09 -6.85 29.54
N ALA A 33 7.06 -7.39 30.19
CA ALA A 33 6.06 -8.14 29.48
C ALA A 33 5.53 -7.15 28.45
N TRP A 34 6.06 -7.22 27.23
CA TRP A 34 5.26 -6.86 26.06
C TRP A 34 4.12 -7.86 26.04
N ASN A 35 3.12 -7.57 26.88
CA ASN A 35 1.80 -8.13 26.82
C ASN A 35 1.36 -7.85 25.39
N SER A 36 1.43 -8.88 24.54
CA SER A 36 0.64 -8.95 23.34
C SER A 36 -0.79 -9.24 23.75
N ASP A 37 -1.35 -8.36 24.56
CA ASP A 37 -2.78 -8.21 24.79
C ASP A 37 -3.18 -6.84 24.23
N SER A 38 -2.88 -6.68 22.95
CA SER A 38 -3.64 -5.81 22.08
C SER A 38 -4.29 -6.72 21.05
N GLY A 39 -5.13 -7.63 21.55
CA GLY A 39 -6.32 -8.02 20.82
C GLY A 39 -7.19 -6.78 20.65
N MET A 40 -6.74 -5.83 19.82
CA MET A 40 -7.62 -4.87 19.19
C MET A 40 -8.59 -5.71 18.40
N GLN A 41 -9.74 -5.99 19.02
CA GLN A 41 -10.98 -6.21 18.32
C GLN A 41 -11.11 -5.03 17.36
N ILE A 42 -10.69 -5.23 16.11
CA ILE A 42 -11.13 -4.39 15.01
C ILE A 42 -12.58 -4.79 14.79
N ALA A 43 -13.42 -4.33 15.73
CA ALA A 43 -14.84 -4.19 15.53
C ALA A 43 -14.99 -3.19 14.38
N GLN A 44 -15.23 -3.74 13.19
CA GLN A 44 -16.07 -3.14 12.18
C GLN A 44 -15.69 -1.70 11.79
N LEU A 45 -14.40 -1.49 11.48
CA LEU A 45 -13.96 -0.30 10.76
C LEU A 45 -14.01 -0.60 9.26
N GLY A 46 -14.89 0.12 8.55
CA GLY A 46 -15.24 -0.13 7.15
C GLY A 46 -14.04 -0.29 6.20
N GLU A 47 -14.27 -1.08 5.15
CA GLU A 47 -13.28 -1.61 4.19
C GLU A 47 -12.09 -0.69 3.88
N GLY A 48 -11.05 -0.74 4.71
CA GLY A 48 -10.03 0.28 4.79
C GLY A 48 -8.70 -0.18 4.19
N LYS A 49 -8.47 0.08 2.90
CA LYS A 49 -7.19 -0.06 2.13
C LYS A 49 -6.44 -1.41 2.19
N GLY A 50 -6.25 -2.04 3.36
CA GLY A 50 -5.76 -3.42 3.53
C GLY A 50 -6.62 -4.41 2.77
N ASP A 51 -7.94 -4.25 2.83
CA ASP A 51 -8.90 -5.08 2.09
C ASP A 51 -8.69 -5.06 0.58
N ARG A 52 -8.21 -3.95 0.01
CA ARG A 52 -8.04 -3.87 -1.45
C ARG A 52 -6.81 -4.64 -1.92
N ILE A 53 -5.72 -4.60 -1.15
CA ILE A 53 -4.53 -5.40 -1.47
C ILE A 53 -4.81 -6.88 -1.18
N GLU A 54 -5.54 -7.19 -0.10
CA GLU A 54 -5.91 -8.57 0.23
C GLU A 54 -6.84 -9.17 -0.83
N LYS A 55 -7.84 -8.42 -1.30
CA LYS A 55 -8.66 -8.81 -2.46
C LYS A 55 -7.81 -9.03 -3.71
N LEU A 56 -6.85 -8.15 -3.99
CA LEU A 56 -5.95 -8.32 -5.14
C LEU A 56 -5.08 -9.57 -5.01
N LYS A 57 -4.58 -9.85 -3.79
CA LYS A 57 -3.80 -11.05 -3.46
C LYS A 57 -4.59 -12.31 -3.77
N GLN A 58 -5.84 -12.38 -3.33
CA GLN A 58 -6.74 -13.51 -3.62
C GLN A 58 -7.08 -13.59 -5.11
N GLU A 59 -7.40 -12.45 -5.75
CA GLU A 59 -7.81 -12.42 -7.15
C GLU A 59 -6.70 -12.82 -8.13
N LEU A 60 -5.44 -12.47 -7.83
CA LEU A 60 -4.28 -12.71 -8.69
C LEU A 60 -3.34 -13.80 -8.16
N ASN A 61 -3.68 -14.44 -7.04
CA ASN A 61 -2.82 -15.40 -6.35
C ASN A 61 -1.41 -14.81 -6.11
N LEU A 62 -1.35 -13.60 -5.55
CA LEU A 62 -0.07 -12.93 -5.31
C LEU A 62 0.72 -13.64 -4.21
N SER A 63 2.02 -13.81 -4.43
CA SER A 63 2.93 -14.25 -3.37
C SER A 63 3.08 -13.18 -2.30
N GLN A 64 3.51 -13.58 -1.10
CA GLN A 64 3.74 -12.64 0.00
C GLN A 64 4.79 -11.58 -0.36
N GLN A 65 5.86 -11.97 -1.05
CA GLN A 65 6.88 -11.05 -1.53
C GLN A 65 6.32 -9.99 -2.50
N GLN A 66 5.46 -10.39 -3.44
CA GLN A 66 4.80 -9.45 -4.36
C GLN A 66 3.88 -8.48 -3.61
N VAL A 67 3.14 -8.97 -2.61
CA VAL A 67 2.28 -8.13 -1.77
C VAL A 67 3.10 -7.08 -1.03
N ASP A 68 4.24 -7.46 -0.46
CA ASP A 68 5.10 -6.53 0.28
C ASP A 68 5.73 -5.49 -0.66
N GLN A 69 6.15 -5.89 -1.87
CA GLN A 69 6.62 -4.96 -2.90
C GLN A 69 5.53 -3.96 -3.32
N ILE A 70 4.29 -4.43 -3.54
CA ILE A 70 3.16 -3.56 -3.87
C ILE A 70 2.87 -2.58 -2.73
N LYS A 71 2.91 -3.03 -1.47
CA LYS A 71 2.74 -2.15 -0.31
C LYS A 71 3.82 -1.06 -0.26
N GLN A 72 5.08 -1.42 -0.49
CA GLN A 72 6.18 -0.46 -0.55
C GLN A 72 6.00 0.57 -1.68
N ILE A 73 5.60 0.12 -2.88
CA ILE A 73 5.30 1.02 -4.01
C ILE A 73 4.18 1.99 -3.63
N HIS A 74 3.10 1.51 -3.01
CA HIS A 74 2.00 2.36 -2.55
C HIS A 74 2.44 3.37 -1.49
N GLN A 75 3.25 2.96 -0.51
CA GLN A 75 3.78 3.86 0.52
C GLN A 75 4.66 4.95 -0.10
N SER A 76 5.61 4.57 -0.97
CA SER A 76 6.48 5.53 -1.68
C SER A 76 5.67 6.50 -2.53
N THR A 77 4.69 5.99 -3.29
CA THR A 77 3.80 6.80 -4.12
C THR A 77 3.03 7.81 -3.27
N ARG A 78 2.51 7.39 -2.13
CA ARG A 78 1.80 8.26 -1.19
C ARG A 78 2.72 9.37 -0.66
N SER A 79 3.93 9.03 -0.23
CA SER A 79 4.89 10.03 0.26
C SER A 79 5.24 11.07 -0.80
N LYS A 80 5.44 10.65 -2.06
CA LYS A 80 5.69 11.57 -3.19
C LYS A 80 4.53 12.52 -3.42
N ILE A 81 3.29 12.05 -3.36
CA ILE A 81 2.12 12.92 -3.49
C ILE A 81 2.03 13.87 -2.31
N GLU A 82 2.19 13.37 -1.08
CA GLU A 82 2.14 14.21 0.11
C GLU A 82 3.20 15.31 0.06
N ALA A 83 4.37 15.09 -0.54
CA ALA A 83 5.36 16.14 -0.72
C ALA A 83 4.90 17.29 -1.64
N LEU A 84 3.93 17.06 -2.54
CA LEU A 84 3.40 18.08 -3.45
C LEU A 84 2.28 18.93 -2.84
N LEU A 85 1.76 18.51 -1.68
CA LEU A 85 0.59 19.13 -1.06
C LEU A 85 0.98 20.11 0.04
N THR A 86 0.22 21.20 0.15
CA THR A 86 0.35 22.15 1.27
C THR A 86 -0.11 21.51 2.59
N PRO A 87 0.34 22.03 3.75
CA PRO A 87 -0.14 21.55 5.06
C PRO A 87 -1.66 21.58 5.19
N GLU A 88 -2.30 22.63 4.68
CA GLU A 88 -3.76 22.78 4.69
C GLU A 88 -4.45 21.74 3.81
N GLN A 89 -3.94 21.51 2.59
CA GLN A 89 -4.46 20.47 1.70
C GLN A 89 -4.33 19.08 2.33
N LYS A 90 -3.20 18.79 3.01
CA LYS A 90 -3.02 17.53 3.76
C LYS A 90 -4.05 17.38 4.87
N ALA A 91 -4.30 18.45 5.64
CA ALA A 91 -5.30 18.43 6.71
C ALA A 91 -6.71 18.17 6.16
N GLN A 92 -7.09 18.82 5.05
CA GLN A 92 -8.38 18.61 4.39
C GLN A 92 -8.54 17.17 3.89
N ILE A 93 -7.51 16.58 3.28
CA ILE A 93 -7.53 15.18 2.83
C ILE A 93 -7.65 14.21 4.01
N LYS A 94 -6.90 14.45 5.10
CA LYS A 94 -6.96 13.63 6.31
C LYS A 94 -8.34 13.71 6.98
N ALA A 95 -8.91 14.92 7.09
CA ALA A 95 -10.26 15.12 7.61
C ALA A 95 -11.32 14.43 6.74
N ALA A 96 -11.22 14.55 5.41
CA ALA A 96 -12.10 13.86 4.47
C ALA A 96 -11.99 12.32 4.58
N ALA A 97 -10.80 11.79 4.88
CA ALA A 97 -10.58 10.37 5.11
C ALA A 97 -11.14 9.88 6.46
N GLY A 98 -11.01 10.68 7.52
CA GLY A 98 -11.50 10.36 8.87
C GLY A 98 -13.02 10.42 9.00
N ASN A 99 -13.67 11.33 8.27
CA ASN A 99 -15.12 11.54 8.36
C ASN A 99 -15.96 10.57 7.52
N GLY A 100 -15.38 9.50 6.99
CA GLY A 100 -16.09 8.53 6.14
C GLY A 100 -16.62 9.11 4.82
N GLN A 101 -16.26 10.35 4.46
CA GLN A 101 -16.75 11.04 3.26
C GLN A 101 -16.25 10.42 1.95
N GLY A 102 -15.39 9.40 2.03
CA GLY A 102 -15.03 8.51 0.93
C GLY A 102 -14.64 9.27 -0.34
N ARG A 103 -15.23 8.88 -1.48
CA ARG A 103 -14.99 9.54 -2.78
C ARG A 103 -15.35 11.02 -2.79
N ARG A 104 -16.38 11.44 -2.06
CA ARG A 104 -16.92 12.81 -2.11
C ARG A 104 -16.02 13.80 -1.38
N GLY A 105 -15.47 13.41 -0.22
CA GLY A 105 -14.47 14.20 0.51
C GLY A 105 -13.14 14.29 -0.25
N GLY A 106 -12.69 13.19 -0.86
CA GLY A 106 -11.50 13.18 -1.71
C GLY A 106 -11.64 14.06 -2.96
N MET A 107 -12.84 14.13 -3.55
CA MET A 107 -13.12 14.97 -4.72
C MET A 107 -13.14 16.47 -4.37
N LYS A 108 -13.65 16.83 -3.19
CA LYS A 108 -13.55 18.20 -2.66
C LYS A 108 -12.09 18.62 -2.41
N ALA A 109 -11.30 17.74 -1.80
CA ALA A 109 -9.88 18.02 -1.59
C ALA A 109 -9.10 18.12 -2.92
N ALA A 110 -9.49 17.33 -3.94
CA ALA A 110 -8.91 17.42 -5.27
C ALA A 110 -9.32 18.69 -6.04
N ALA A 111 -10.45 19.31 -5.70
CA ALA A 111 -10.88 20.57 -6.29
C ALA A 111 -9.94 21.74 -5.93
N ASN A 112 -9.27 21.66 -4.78
CA ASN A 112 -8.31 22.66 -4.30
C ASN A 112 -6.87 22.44 -4.81
N LEU A 113 -6.65 21.48 -5.72
CA LEU A 113 -5.33 21.24 -6.32
C LEU A 113 -5.12 22.12 -7.55
N THR A 114 -3.91 22.65 -7.71
CA THR A 114 -3.52 23.37 -8.93
C THR A 114 -3.35 22.38 -10.10
N ASP A 115 -3.43 22.88 -11.34
CA ASP A 115 -3.28 22.01 -12.51
C ASP A 115 -1.88 21.42 -12.63
N ALA A 116 -0.86 22.17 -12.19
CA ALA A 116 0.51 21.68 -12.06
C ALA A 116 0.61 20.51 -11.05
N GLN A 117 -0.01 20.64 -9.87
CA GLN A 117 -0.06 19.57 -8.88
C GLN A 117 -0.79 18.33 -9.43
N LYS A 118 -1.93 18.53 -10.11
CA LYS A 118 -2.68 17.43 -10.74
C LYS A 118 -1.85 16.70 -11.79
N ALA A 119 -1.11 17.43 -12.63
CA ALA A 119 -0.23 16.85 -13.65
C ALA A 119 0.88 16.00 -13.00
N GLN A 120 1.56 16.52 -11.97
CA GLN A 120 2.60 15.78 -11.26
C GLN A 120 2.05 14.52 -10.56
N ILE A 121 0.88 14.63 -9.90
CA ILE A 121 0.22 13.48 -9.28
C ILE A 121 -0.13 12.42 -10.33
N LYS A 122 -0.59 12.83 -11.52
CA LYS A 122 -0.90 11.91 -12.62
C LYS A 122 0.34 11.14 -13.09
N GLU A 123 1.47 11.81 -13.24
CA GLU A 123 2.74 11.16 -13.61
C GLU A 123 3.24 10.21 -12.52
N ILE A 124 3.19 10.62 -11.24
CA ILE A 124 3.52 9.75 -10.10
C ILE A 124 2.64 8.49 -10.10
N MET A 125 1.34 8.65 -10.35
CA MET A 125 0.40 7.53 -10.44
C MET A 125 0.68 6.62 -11.63
N LYS A 126 1.07 7.17 -12.77
CA LYS A 126 1.43 6.40 -13.97
C LYS A 126 2.68 5.56 -13.71
N ALA A 127 3.74 6.17 -13.19
CA ALA A 127 4.98 5.48 -12.82
C ALA A 127 4.72 4.38 -11.78
N SER A 128 3.91 4.66 -10.75
CA SER A 128 3.52 3.68 -9.73
C SER A 128 2.81 2.45 -10.34
N ARG A 129 1.92 2.66 -11.31
CA ARG A 129 1.26 1.56 -12.03
C ARG A 129 2.24 0.72 -12.84
N GLU A 130 3.21 1.35 -13.49
CA GLU A 130 4.23 0.64 -14.26
C GLU A 130 5.12 -0.21 -13.34
N GLN A 131 5.55 0.34 -12.19
CA GLN A 131 6.29 -0.41 -11.17
C GLN A 131 5.50 -1.61 -10.65
N MET A 132 4.20 -1.43 -10.36
CA MET A 132 3.37 -2.55 -9.93
C MET A 132 3.23 -3.63 -11.01
N LYS A 133 3.11 -3.25 -12.29
CA LYS A 133 3.07 -4.24 -13.38
C LYS A 133 4.33 -5.09 -13.42
N GLN A 134 5.50 -4.49 -13.19
CA GLN A 134 6.78 -5.22 -13.17
C GLN A 134 6.89 -6.25 -12.04
N VAL A 135 6.13 -6.07 -10.95
CA VAL A 135 6.04 -7.04 -9.85
C VAL A 135 5.17 -8.24 -10.21
N LEU A 136 4.23 -8.08 -11.15
CA LEU A 136 3.29 -9.13 -11.57
C LEU A 136 3.87 -9.98 -12.70
N THR A 137 3.53 -11.26 -12.70
CA THR A 137 3.85 -12.16 -13.83
C THR A 137 2.99 -11.81 -15.06
N PRO A 138 3.39 -12.20 -16.29
CA PRO A 138 2.59 -11.96 -17.48
C PRO A 138 1.16 -12.52 -17.38
N GLU A 139 1.00 -13.70 -16.79
CA GLU A 139 -0.31 -14.32 -16.56
C GLU A 139 -1.16 -13.53 -15.56
N GLN A 140 -0.56 -13.05 -14.46
CA GLN A 140 -1.24 -12.20 -13.49
C GLN A 140 -1.65 -10.86 -14.11
N GLN A 141 -0.84 -10.28 -14.98
CA GLN A 141 -1.17 -9.07 -15.72
C GLN A 141 -2.35 -9.29 -16.67
N ALA A 142 -2.39 -10.40 -17.40
CA ALA A 142 -3.51 -10.76 -18.28
C ALA A 142 -4.82 -10.90 -17.47
N LYS A 143 -4.76 -11.62 -16.34
CA LYS A 143 -5.91 -11.79 -15.43
C LYS A 143 -6.41 -10.45 -14.87
N LEU A 144 -5.49 -9.56 -14.49
CA LEU A 144 -5.82 -8.21 -14.04
C LEU A 144 -6.50 -7.39 -15.15
N GLN A 145 -6.00 -7.47 -16.38
CA GLN A 145 -6.59 -6.77 -17.53
C GLN A 145 -8.01 -7.27 -17.83
N GLN A 146 -8.22 -8.58 -17.85
CA GLN A 146 -9.54 -9.18 -18.04
C GLN A 146 -10.53 -8.66 -16.98
N LYS A 147 -10.17 -8.74 -15.70
CA LYS A 147 -11.01 -8.24 -14.59
C LYS A 147 -11.32 -6.75 -14.72
N MET A 148 -10.38 -5.94 -15.20
CA MET A 148 -10.64 -4.52 -15.45
C MET A 148 -11.65 -4.31 -16.58
N GLN A 149 -11.59 -5.11 -17.65
CA GLN A 149 -12.55 -5.05 -18.75
C GLN A 149 -13.95 -5.47 -18.29
N GLU A 150 -14.07 -6.57 -17.54
CA GLU A 150 -15.34 -7.03 -16.95
C GLU A 150 -15.98 -5.96 -16.06
N ARG A 151 -15.19 -5.33 -15.18
CA ARG A 151 -15.67 -4.23 -14.31
C ARG A 151 -16.12 -3.01 -15.10
N ARG A 152 -15.51 -2.73 -16.26
CA ARG A 152 -15.94 -1.63 -17.16
C ARG A 152 -17.26 -1.97 -17.84
N GLY A 153 -17.39 -3.19 -18.38
CA GLY A 153 -18.63 -3.65 -19.03
C GLY A 153 -19.83 -3.69 -18.07
N GLN A 154 -19.62 -4.12 -16.83
CA GLN A 154 -20.67 -4.13 -15.80
C GLN A 154 -21.16 -2.72 -15.42
N LYS A 155 -20.27 -1.72 -15.40
CA LYS A 155 -20.69 -0.33 -15.14
C LYS A 155 -21.51 0.24 -16.29
N GLY A 156 -21.12 -0.05 -17.54
CA GLY A 156 -21.86 0.39 -18.73
C GLY A 156 -23.29 -0.15 -18.78
N ARG A 157 -23.49 -1.42 -18.40
CA ARG A 157 -24.84 -2.03 -18.36
C ARG A 157 -25.74 -1.43 -17.27
N LYS A 158 -25.20 -1.12 -16.08
CA LYS A 158 -25.97 -0.48 -15.00
C LYS A 158 -26.43 0.94 -15.33
N THR A 159 -25.67 1.68 -16.15
CA THR A 159 -26.08 3.01 -16.62
C THR A 159 -27.12 2.99 -17.74
N GLN A 160 -27.26 1.88 -18.49
CA GLN A 160 -28.24 1.77 -19.59
C GLN A 160 -29.59 1.19 -19.13
N GLY A 161 -29.63 0.39 -18.06
CA GLY A 161 -30.89 -0.13 -17.49
C GLY A 161 -31.56 0.81 -16.48
N ALA A 162 -31.07 2.03 -16.32
CA ALA A 162 -31.60 3.05 -15.40
C ALA A 162 -32.09 4.30 -16.15
N SER A 163 -32.43 4.15 -17.44
CA SER A 163 -33.02 5.18 -18.30
C SER A 163 -34.45 4.82 -18.67
#